data_AF-A0A847HHP6-F1
#
_entry.id   AF-A0A847HHP6-F1
#
_cell.length_a   1.000
_cell.length_b   1.000
_cell.length_c   1.000
_cell.angle_alpha   90.00
_cell.angle_beta   90.00
_cell.angle_gamma   90.00
#
_symmetry.space_group_name_H-M   'P 1'
#
loop_
_entity.id
_entity.type
_entity.pdbx_description
1 polymer ?
#
loop_
_entity_poly.entity_id
_entity_poly.type
_entity_poly.pdbx_seq_one_letter_code
_entity_poly.pdbx_strand_id
1 'polypeptide(L)'
;MTWFETLTGFKEESPEQVRRNLVVEGNRLKSLVNGKSYVCGTLTTPSLVELRQQATAVASPTGRLKMRSIVGNVQHMHTDPTNANAVFQVASQFNLLEMVGPQITPERGVGIYEHDRTQGPACAISAGAGTIYRNYFVPVNGRTGQTADNQIDCLTDLGAALGNDNNRLWRMQNGYALSSQGALNEISNRLQTADEAEHNRLRGLLRIGVHSQVEVTLNNAGHLVSQVYCSALPVAYSGISAPHWESFARLVLEASYEATFCAAVINAQQTGCNRLFLTALGGGAFGNDKEWILDAIRRAATLYRQHDLEVFIVSYGSADPAFLQLVNEFAE
;
A
#
# COMPACT_ATOMS: atom_id res chain seq x y z
N MET A 1 9.52 2.12 -25.86
CA MET A 1 8.25 1.48 -25.50
C MET A 1 8.09 1.65 -24.00
N THR A 2 6.91 2.03 -23.54
CA THR A 2 6.64 2.15 -22.10
C THR A 2 6.61 0.75 -21.46
N TRP A 3 6.67 0.67 -20.12
CA TRP A 3 6.49 -0.62 -19.44
C TRP A 3 5.14 -1.26 -19.80
N PHE A 4 4.09 -0.45 -19.91
CA PHE A 4 2.75 -0.88 -20.29
C PHE A 4 2.72 -1.46 -21.71
N GLU A 5 3.31 -0.77 -22.68
CA GLU A 5 3.38 -1.21 -24.08
C GLU A 5 4.19 -2.50 -24.23
N THR A 6 5.26 -2.64 -23.46
CA THR A 6 6.08 -3.85 -23.42
C THR A 6 5.28 -5.07 -22.94
N LEU A 7 4.42 -4.87 -21.94
CA LEU A 7 3.59 -5.92 -21.35
C LEU A 7 2.41 -6.29 -22.25
N THR A 8 1.69 -5.28 -22.74
CA THR A 8 0.39 -5.44 -23.40
C THR A 8 0.47 -5.49 -24.92
N GLY A 9 1.56 -5.00 -25.52
CA GLY A 9 1.74 -4.93 -26.97
C GLY A 9 1.05 -3.75 -27.65
N PHE A 10 0.53 -2.78 -26.89
CA PHE A 10 -0.08 -1.57 -27.44
C PHE A 10 0.15 -0.35 -26.53
N LYS A 11 0.04 0.85 -27.08
CA LYS A 11 0.17 2.10 -26.31
C LYS A 11 -1.09 2.38 -25.50
N GLU A 12 -0.91 2.81 -24.26
CA GLU A 12 -2.01 3.22 -23.39
C GLU A 12 -2.58 4.56 -23.88
N GLU A 13 -3.88 4.60 -24.18
CA GLU A 13 -4.56 5.79 -24.72
C GLU A 13 -5.79 6.21 -23.90
N SER A 14 -6.67 5.26 -23.58
CA SER A 14 -7.87 5.52 -22.78
C SER A 14 -8.36 4.25 -22.05
N PRO A 15 -9.15 4.38 -20.98
CA PRO A 15 -9.76 3.23 -20.32
C PRO A 15 -10.57 2.32 -21.24
N GLU A 16 -11.31 2.88 -22.19
CA GLU A 16 -12.12 2.13 -23.17
C GLU A 16 -11.24 1.36 -24.14
N GLN A 17 -10.11 1.95 -24.54
CA GLN A 17 -9.13 1.27 -25.38
C GLN A 17 -8.47 0.11 -24.62
N VAL A 18 -8.07 0.32 -23.37
CA VAL A 18 -7.49 -0.73 -22.53
C VAL A 18 -8.48 -1.88 -22.31
N ARG A 19 -9.73 -1.58 -21.94
CA ARG A 19 -10.77 -2.60 -21.71
C ARG A 19 -11.22 -3.34 -22.98
N ARG A 20 -11.02 -2.77 -24.17
CA ARG A 20 -11.25 -3.49 -25.44
C ARG A 20 -10.12 -4.44 -25.80
N ASN A 21 -8.89 -4.12 -25.41
CA ASN A 21 -7.69 -4.87 -25.81
C ASN A 21 -7.18 -5.84 -24.75
N LEU A 22 -7.65 -5.73 -23.50
CA LEU A 22 -7.32 -6.64 -22.40
C LEU A 22 -8.58 -7.29 -21.85
N VAL A 23 -8.47 -8.56 -21.48
CA VAL A 23 -9.53 -9.31 -20.79
C VAL A 23 -8.99 -9.87 -19.48
N VAL A 24 -9.85 -9.91 -18.45
CA VAL A 24 -9.56 -10.56 -17.17
C VAL A 24 -10.35 -11.87 -17.12
N GLU A 25 -9.63 -12.98 -16.97
CA GLU A 25 -10.16 -14.34 -16.87
C GLU A 25 -9.69 -14.95 -15.55
N GLY A 26 -10.58 -14.98 -14.55
CA GLY A 26 -10.22 -15.38 -13.19
C GLY A 26 -9.19 -14.43 -12.58
N ASN A 27 -7.99 -14.93 -12.27
CA ASN A 27 -6.87 -14.15 -11.74
C ASN A 27 -5.81 -13.80 -12.80
N ARG A 28 -6.15 -13.90 -14.09
CA ARG A 28 -5.23 -13.61 -15.20
C ARG A 28 -5.70 -12.42 -16.02
N LEU A 29 -4.76 -11.55 -16.37
CA LEU A 29 -4.92 -10.48 -17.35
C LEU A 29 -4.30 -10.94 -18.67
N LYS A 30 -5.07 -10.93 -19.75
CA LYS A 30 -4.63 -11.36 -21.09
C LYS A 30 -4.76 -10.22 -22.08
N SER A 31 -3.71 -9.99 -22.86
CA SER A 31 -3.76 -9.08 -24.00
C SER A 31 -4.24 -9.79 -25.25
N LEU A 32 -5.23 -9.21 -25.90
CA LEU A 32 -5.76 -9.66 -27.19
C LEU A 32 -4.88 -9.22 -28.37
N VAL A 33 -3.99 -8.24 -28.15
CA VAL A 33 -3.12 -7.69 -29.20
C VAL A 33 -1.87 -8.56 -29.41
N ASN A 34 -1.21 -8.97 -28.32
CA ASN A 34 0.03 -9.76 -28.39
C ASN A 34 -0.14 -11.20 -27.88
N GLY A 35 -1.32 -11.58 -27.39
CA GLY A 35 -1.63 -12.92 -26.90
C GLY A 35 -1.04 -13.28 -25.53
N LYS A 36 -0.22 -12.41 -24.91
CA LYS A 36 0.41 -12.68 -23.61
C LYS A 36 -0.61 -12.65 -22.48
N SER A 37 -0.37 -13.45 -21.44
CA SER A 37 -1.23 -13.55 -20.27
C SER A 37 -0.40 -13.63 -19.00
N TYR A 38 -0.78 -12.87 -17.98
CA TYR A 38 -0.06 -12.72 -16.72
C TYR A 38 -1.00 -12.93 -15.54
N VAL A 39 -0.51 -13.45 -14.41
CA VAL A 39 -1.31 -13.52 -13.18
C VAL A 39 -1.45 -12.11 -12.60
N CYS A 40 -2.66 -11.56 -12.64
CA CYS A 40 -2.98 -10.26 -12.04
C CYS A 40 -3.41 -10.38 -10.57
N GLY A 41 -3.45 -11.59 -9.99
CA GLY A 41 -3.68 -11.81 -8.57
C GLY A 41 -5.12 -11.61 -8.12
N THR A 42 -5.32 -11.44 -6.81
CA THR A 42 -6.62 -11.13 -6.20
C THR A 42 -6.48 -9.93 -5.29
N LEU A 43 -7.16 -8.83 -5.62
CA LEU A 43 -7.21 -7.63 -4.80
C LEU A 43 -8.39 -7.69 -3.83
N THR A 44 -8.11 -7.45 -2.56
CA THR A 44 -9.11 -7.15 -1.53
C THR A 44 -8.75 -5.85 -0.82
N THR A 45 -9.71 -5.24 -0.14
CA THR A 45 -9.52 -3.99 0.61
C THR A 45 -9.86 -4.13 2.09
N PRO A 46 -9.31 -5.10 2.84
CA PRO A 46 -9.75 -5.36 4.21
C PRO A 46 -9.39 -4.21 5.16
N SER A 47 -10.21 -4.03 6.18
CA SER A 47 -9.92 -3.21 7.35
C SER A 47 -8.89 -3.89 8.26
N LEU A 48 -8.21 -3.10 9.10
CA LEU A 48 -7.28 -3.66 10.09
C LEU A 48 -7.98 -4.63 11.05
N VAL A 49 -9.23 -4.37 11.45
CA VAL A 49 -9.96 -5.29 12.34
C VAL A 49 -10.23 -6.64 11.67
N GLU A 50 -10.59 -6.66 10.38
CA GLU A 50 -10.77 -7.91 9.61
C GLU A 50 -9.44 -8.67 9.49
N LEU A 51 -8.35 -7.95 9.23
CA LEU A 51 -7.01 -8.53 9.15
C LEU A 51 -6.51 -9.11 10.47
N ARG A 52 -6.77 -8.44 11.61
CA ARG A 52 -6.46 -8.97 12.95
C ARG A 52 -7.18 -10.29 13.22
N GLN A 53 -8.47 -10.35 12.89
CA GLN A 53 -9.28 -11.55 13.05
C GLN A 53 -8.74 -12.71 12.21
N GLN A 54 -8.41 -12.46 10.93
CA GLN A 54 -7.82 -13.45 10.04
C GLN A 54 -6.44 -13.91 10.53
N ALA A 55 -5.58 -12.99 10.97
CA ALA A 55 -4.23 -13.29 11.47
C ALA A 55 -4.25 -14.10 12.79
N THR A 56 -5.26 -13.90 13.64
CA THR A 56 -5.44 -14.68 14.88
C THR A 56 -6.00 -16.08 14.58
N ALA A 57 -6.82 -16.21 13.54
CA ALA A 57 -7.42 -17.48 13.15
C ALA A 57 -6.42 -18.45 12.48
N VAL A 58 -5.30 -17.96 11.95
CA VAL A 58 -4.26 -18.81 11.36
C VAL A 58 -3.33 -19.38 12.42
N ALA A 59 -3.09 -20.70 12.36
CA ALA A 59 -1.99 -21.32 13.08
C ALA A 59 -0.68 -20.80 12.49
N SER A 60 -0.06 -19.82 13.15
CA SER A 60 1.24 -19.31 12.75
C SER A 60 2.35 -20.14 13.40
N PRO A 61 3.44 -20.45 12.69
CA PRO A 61 4.65 -20.95 13.34
C PRO A 61 5.04 -19.98 14.46
N THR A 62 5.02 -20.47 15.69
CA THR A 62 5.54 -19.72 16.83
C THR A 62 7.03 -19.54 16.60
N GLY A 63 7.49 -18.30 16.57
CA GLY A 63 8.89 -17.97 16.37
C GLY A 63 9.19 -16.57 16.83
N ARG A 64 10.24 -15.97 16.29
CA ARG A 64 10.65 -14.61 16.65
C ARG A 64 10.85 -13.79 15.40
N LEU A 65 10.21 -12.63 15.36
CA LEU A 65 10.38 -11.65 14.30
C LEU A 65 11.86 -11.25 14.23
N LYS A 66 12.43 -11.32 13.04
CA LYS A 66 13.78 -10.85 12.73
C LYS A 66 13.68 -9.63 11.85
N MET A 67 14.24 -8.51 12.29
CA MET A 67 14.31 -7.31 11.48
C MET A 67 15.69 -7.15 10.87
N ARG A 68 15.75 -6.73 9.60
CA ARG A 68 16.97 -6.48 8.85
C ARG A 68 16.84 -5.17 8.07
N SER A 69 17.97 -4.51 7.83
CA SER A 69 18.04 -3.41 6.88
C SER A 69 18.55 -3.92 5.53
N ILE A 70 17.97 -3.45 4.44
CA ILE A 70 18.47 -3.69 3.08
C ILE A 70 18.49 -2.40 2.28
N VAL A 71 19.58 -2.16 1.58
CA VAL A 71 19.73 -1.02 0.66
C VAL A 71 19.68 -1.55 -0.75
N GLY A 72 18.77 -1.04 -1.59
CA GLY A 72 18.72 -1.48 -2.97
C GLY A 72 17.54 -0.93 -3.76
N ASN A 73 17.45 -1.37 -5.01
CA ASN A 73 16.31 -1.09 -5.87
C ASN A 73 15.21 -2.12 -5.59
N VAL A 74 14.02 -1.64 -5.22
CA VAL A 74 12.87 -2.50 -4.92
C VAL A 74 12.44 -3.35 -6.13
N GLN A 75 12.68 -2.90 -7.36
CA GLN A 75 12.43 -3.71 -8.56
C GLN A 75 13.36 -4.91 -8.64
N HIS A 76 14.64 -4.76 -8.25
CA HIS A 76 15.55 -5.89 -8.17
C HIS A 76 15.11 -6.89 -7.11
N MET A 77 14.62 -6.40 -5.97
CA MET A 77 14.07 -7.25 -4.91
C MET A 77 12.83 -8.02 -5.37
N HIS A 78 11.95 -7.40 -6.16
CA HIS A 78 10.82 -8.09 -6.78
C HIS A 78 11.27 -9.12 -7.81
N THR A 79 12.30 -8.85 -8.62
CA THR A 79 12.75 -9.81 -9.64
C THR A 79 13.61 -10.94 -9.09
N ASP A 80 14.06 -10.86 -7.84
CA ASP A 80 14.84 -11.91 -7.20
C ASP A 80 13.95 -13.12 -6.88
N PRO A 81 14.19 -14.29 -7.51
CA PRO A 81 13.35 -15.48 -7.31
C PRO A 81 13.38 -16.01 -5.87
N THR A 82 14.37 -15.63 -5.05
CA THR A 82 14.38 -15.99 -3.63
C THR A 82 13.28 -15.28 -2.83
N ASN A 83 12.67 -14.24 -3.39
CA ASN A 83 11.54 -13.51 -2.81
C ASN A 83 10.19 -13.98 -3.38
N ALA A 84 10.15 -15.14 -4.05
CA ALA A 84 8.88 -15.77 -4.41
C ALA A 84 7.96 -15.89 -3.18
N ASN A 85 6.70 -15.52 -3.39
CA ASN A 85 5.64 -15.42 -2.40
C ASN A 85 5.86 -14.41 -1.26
N ALA A 86 6.90 -13.58 -1.31
CA ALA A 86 7.12 -12.55 -0.30
C ALA A 86 6.04 -11.46 -0.34
N VAL A 87 5.91 -10.74 0.78
CA VAL A 87 5.04 -9.57 0.88
C VAL A 87 5.86 -8.29 0.72
N PHE A 88 5.40 -7.40 -0.15
CA PHE A 88 5.97 -6.05 -0.32
C PHE A 88 4.95 -5.00 0.11
N GLN A 89 5.29 -4.20 1.11
CA GLN A 89 4.55 -2.98 1.40
C GLN A 89 4.81 -1.95 0.30
N VAL A 90 3.74 -1.40 -0.26
CA VAL A 90 3.80 -0.42 -1.33
C VAL A 90 3.23 0.89 -0.84
N ALA A 91 4.02 1.96 -0.94
CA ALA A 91 3.55 3.32 -0.70
C ALA A 91 2.60 3.71 -1.83
N SER A 92 1.32 3.85 -1.51
CA SER A 92 0.23 4.10 -2.45
C SER A 92 -0.68 5.21 -1.92
N GLN A 93 -1.67 5.60 -2.71
CA GLN A 93 -2.74 6.50 -2.30
C GLN A 93 -3.92 5.74 -1.68
N PHE A 94 -4.87 6.44 -1.06
CA PHE A 94 -6.06 5.79 -0.47
C PHE A 94 -6.99 5.12 -1.49
N ASN A 95 -6.81 5.39 -2.79
CA ASN A 95 -7.47 4.69 -3.89
C ASN A 95 -6.64 3.55 -4.50
N LEU A 96 -5.51 3.20 -3.86
CA LEU A 96 -4.60 2.15 -4.31
C LEU A 96 -4.01 2.41 -5.69
N LEU A 97 -3.71 3.67 -6.01
CA LEU A 97 -2.98 4.09 -7.21
C LEU A 97 -1.72 4.86 -6.80
N GLU A 98 -0.85 5.13 -7.78
CA GLU A 98 0.43 5.82 -7.60
C GLU A 98 0.54 7.03 -8.53
N MET A 99 -0.52 7.85 -8.59
CA MET A 99 -0.56 9.08 -9.39
C MET A 99 0.38 10.15 -8.81
N VAL A 100 1.05 10.96 -9.63
CA VAL A 100 2.05 11.93 -9.13
C VAL A 100 1.47 13.12 -8.35
N GLY A 101 0.15 13.33 -8.40
CA GLY A 101 -0.51 14.41 -7.67
C GLY A 101 -2.03 14.33 -7.68
N PRO A 102 -2.71 15.09 -6.81
CA PRO A 102 -4.17 15.03 -6.62
C PRO A 102 -4.99 15.47 -7.83
N GLN A 103 -4.39 16.14 -8.81
CA GLN A 103 -5.04 16.54 -10.06
C GLN A 103 -5.05 15.46 -11.14
N ILE A 104 -4.30 14.37 -10.94
CA ILE A 104 -4.15 13.29 -11.92
C ILE A 104 -5.19 12.21 -11.62
N THR A 105 -6.10 11.98 -12.55
CA THR A 105 -7.21 11.04 -12.40
C THR A 105 -6.83 9.64 -12.91
N PRO A 106 -7.56 8.57 -12.52
CA PRO A 106 -7.36 7.21 -13.02
C PRO A 106 -7.27 7.08 -14.55
N GLU A 107 -8.02 7.90 -15.29
CA GLU A 107 -8.08 7.90 -16.76
C GLU A 107 -6.77 8.36 -17.41
N ARG A 108 -5.89 9.03 -16.67
CA ARG A 108 -4.54 9.39 -17.15
C ARG A 108 -3.63 8.18 -17.33
N GLY A 109 -4.06 7.02 -16.84
CA GLY A 109 -3.41 5.73 -17.04
C GLY A 109 -2.26 5.46 -16.09
N VAL A 110 -1.80 4.21 -16.12
CA VAL A 110 -0.72 3.70 -15.26
C VAL A 110 0.63 3.70 -15.97
N GLY A 111 0.65 3.87 -17.29
CA GLY A 111 1.87 4.02 -18.08
C GLY A 111 2.75 5.17 -17.60
N ILE A 112 2.13 6.26 -17.11
CA ILE A 112 2.84 7.44 -16.59
C ILE A 112 3.71 7.17 -15.37
N TYR A 113 3.54 6.01 -14.71
CA TYR A 113 4.33 5.62 -13.53
C TYR A 113 5.82 5.51 -13.84
N GLU A 114 6.21 5.29 -15.10
CA GLU A 114 7.63 5.21 -15.48
C GLU A 114 8.42 6.52 -15.30
N HIS A 115 7.70 7.64 -15.19
CA HIS A 115 8.30 8.96 -14.98
C HIS A 115 8.46 9.30 -13.50
N ASP A 116 7.86 8.52 -12.60
CA ASP A 116 7.98 8.69 -11.15
C ASP A 116 8.97 7.67 -10.59
N ARG A 117 10.03 8.20 -9.96
CA ARG A 117 11.15 7.41 -9.42
C ARG A 117 10.96 7.04 -7.95
N THR A 118 9.80 7.33 -7.36
CA THR A 118 9.47 6.93 -5.99
C THR A 118 9.20 5.42 -5.91
N GLN A 119 9.23 4.88 -4.68
CA GLN A 119 9.11 3.43 -4.47
C GLN A 119 7.74 2.87 -4.86
N GLY A 120 6.65 3.65 -4.70
CA GLY A 120 5.29 3.22 -5.05
C GLY A 120 5.17 2.77 -6.51
N PRO A 121 5.40 3.68 -7.47
CA PRO A 121 5.46 3.38 -8.90
C PRO A 121 6.42 2.24 -9.25
N ALA A 122 7.60 2.19 -8.63
CA ALA A 122 8.57 1.13 -8.86
C ALA A 122 8.02 -0.27 -8.49
N CYS A 123 7.36 -0.40 -7.33
CA CYS A 123 6.65 -1.61 -6.93
C CYS A 123 5.48 -1.91 -7.88
N ALA A 124 4.66 -0.91 -8.20
CA ALA A 124 3.50 -1.07 -9.08
C ALA A 124 3.90 -1.61 -10.46
N ILE A 125 4.97 -1.07 -11.06
CA ILE A 125 5.50 -1.54 -12.34
C ILE A 125 6.07 -2.97 -12.24
N SER A 126 6.60 -3.36 -11.07
CA SER A 126 7.15 -4.71 -10.85
C SER A 126 6.09 -5.80 -11.00
N ALA A 127 4.85 -5.51 -10.61
CA ALA A 127 3.68 -6.38 -10.79
C ALA A 127 2.67 -5.75 -11.77
N GLY A 128 3.12 -5.51 -13.00
CA GLY A 128 2.42 -4.67 -13.98
C GLY A 128 1.00 -5.13 -14.29
N ALA A 129 0.74 -6.43 -14.37
CA ALA A 129 -0.60 -6.98 -14.60
C ALA A 129 -1.56 -6.65 -13.45
N GLY A 130 -1.10 -6.74 -12.20
CA GLY A 130 -1.86 -6.33 -11.03
C GLY A 130 -2.14 -4.82 -11.04
N THR A 131 -1.17 -4.00 -11.43
CA THR A 131 -1.34 -2.55 -11.56
C THR A 131 -2.37 -2.15 -12.61
N ILE A 132 -2.35 -2.77 -13.79
CA ILE A 132 -3.37 -2.55 -14.83
C ILE A 132 -4.76 -2.96 -14.31
N TYR A 133 -4.86 -4.11 -13.63
CA TYR A 133 -6.11 -4.56 -13.04
C TYR A 133 -6.70 -3.54 -12.04
N ARG A 134 -5.87 -3.04 -11.11
CA ARG A 134 -6.28 -2.04 -10.09
C ARG A 134 -6.84 -0.74 -10.66
N ASN A 135 -6.39 -0.32 -11.85
CA ASN A 135 -6.90 0.89 -12.46
C ASN A 135 -8.13 0.61 -13.34
N TYR A 136 -8.08 -0.42 -14.18
CA TYR A 136 -9.04 -0.57 -15.28
C TYR A 136 -10.13 -1.61 -15.06
N PHE A 137 -9.91 -2.59 -14.18
CA PHE A 137 -10.76 -3.79 -14.10
C PHE A 137 -11.29 -4.09 -12.70
N VAL A 138 -10.69 -3.54 -11.64
CA VAL A 138 -11.17 -3.75 -10.27
C VAL A 138 -12.64 -3.32 -10.15
N PRO A 139 -13.53 -4.14 -9.57
CA PRO A 139 -14.90 -3.74 -9.33
C PRO A 139 -14.96 -2.70 -8.19
N VAL A 140 -15.55 -1.55 -8.45
CA VAL A 140 -15.71 -0.45 -7.50
C VAL A 140 -17.14 0.07 -7.57
N ASN A 141 -17.89 -0.04 -6.47
CA ASN A 141 -19.28 0.41 -6.38
C ASN A 141 -20.17 -0.09 -7.54
N GLY A 142 -20.00 -1.36 -7.93
CA GLY A 142 -20.75 -1.99 -9.02
C GLY A 142 -20.32 -1.59 -10.44
N ARG A 143 -19.30 -0.74 -10.59
CA ARG A 143 -18.70 -0.37 -11.89
C ARG A 143 -17.31 -0.98 -12.05
N THR A 144 -16.88 -1.21 -13.29
CA THR A 144 -15.57 -1.79 -13.62
C THR A 144 -14.50 -0.70 -13.73
N GLY A 145 -13.42 -0.85 -12.96
CA GLY A 145 -12.29 0.06 -12.91
C GLY A 145 -12.56 1.35 -12.13
N GLN A 146 -11.48 2.09 -11.90
CA GLN A 146 -11.49 3.37 -11.22
C GLN A 146 -11.62 4.51 -12.24
N THR A 147 -12.38 5.55 -11.87
CA THR A 147 -12.59 6.78 -12.64
C THR A 147 -12.48 7.98 -11.71
N ALA A 148 -12.43 9.20 -12.25
CA ALA A 148 -12.39 10.44 -11.46
C ALA A 148 -13.54 10.55 -10.44
N ASP A 149 -14.70 9.96 -10.75
CA ASP A 149 -15.93 9.94 -9.95
C ASP A 149 -16.23 8.59 -9.28
N ASN A 150 -15.34 7.60 -9.40
CA ASN A 150 -15.53 6.25 -8.86
C ASN A 150 -14.20 5.62 -8.43
N GLN A 151 -13.88 5.70 -7.14
CA GLN A 151 -12.60 5.22 -6.66
C GLN A 151 -12.76 4.38 -5.41
N ILE A 152 -11.79 3.50 -5.20
CA ILE A 152 -11.57 2.92 -3.89
C ILE A 152 -11.23 4.06 -2.94
N ASP A 153 -11.73 3.98 -1.72
CA ASP A 153 -11.36 4.90 -0.64
C ASP A 153 -11.09 4.09 0.63
N CYS A 154 -9.82 3.91 0.93
CA CYS A 154 -9.36 3.18 2.10
C CYS A 154 -9.55 3.94 3.44
N LEU A 155 -9.98 5.21 3.40
CA LEU A 155 -10.34 5.99 4.58
C LEU A 155 -11.84 6.04 4.87
N THR A 156 -12.70 5.47 4.02
CA THR A 156 -14.16 5.65 4.15
C THR A 156 -14.70 5.30 5.54
N ASP A 157 -14.37 4.12 6.08
CA ASP A 157 -14.88 3.66 7.37
C ASP A 157 -14.35 4.51 8.54
N LEU A 158 -13.06 4.89 8.48
CA LEU A 158 -12.46 5.79 9.46
C LEU A 158 -13.05 7.22 9.36
N GLY A 159 -13.34 7.67 8.15
CA GLY A 159 -14.02 8.95 7.88
C GLY A 159 -15.41 9.02 8.48
N ALA A 160 -16.22 7.98 8.28
CA ALA A 160 -17.53 7.87 8.91
C ALA A 160 -17.41 7.93 10.44
N ALA A 161 -16.47 7.18 11.02
CA ALA A 161 -16.27 7.18 12.48
C ALA A 161 -15.77 8.53 13.02
N LEU A 162 -14.91 9.24 12.29
CA LEU A 162 -14.41 10.56 12.66
C LEU A 162 -15.42 11.68 12.43
N GLY A 163 -16.48 11.44 11.65
CA GLY A 163 -17.50 12.44 11.33
C GLY A 163 -17.11 13.30 10.12
N ASN A 164 -16.44 12.72 9.12
CA ASN A 164 -16.13 13.39 7.85
C ASN A 164 -17.34 13.47 6.90
N ASP A 165 -18.53 13.71 7.44
CA ASP A 165 -19.74 13.85 6.64
C ASP A 165 -19.64 15.06 5.72
N ASN A 166 -20.06 14.91 4.46
CA ASN A 166 -20.00 15.95 3.43
C ASN A 166 -18.59 16.56 3.26
N ASN A 167 -17.53 15.78 3.46
CA ASN A 167 -16.13 16.20 3.36
C ASN A 167 -15.75 17.33 4.34
N ARG A 168 -16.44 17.44 5.50
CA ARG A 168 -16.22 18.55 6.44
C ARG A 168 -14.85 18.54 7.11
N LEU A 169 -14.23 17.36 7.28
CA LEU A 169 -12.91 17.22 7.88
C LEU A 169 -11.82 17.16 6.81
N TRP A 170 -12.03 16.37 5.75
CA TRP A 170 -11.18 16.36 4.57
C TRP A 170 -12.00 16.05 3.32
N ARG A 171 -11.50 16.52 2.18
CA ARG A 171 -11.98 16.11 0.86
C ARG A 171 -11.02 15.09 0.27
N MET A 172 -11.53 13.92 -0.09
CA MET A 172 -10.76 12.96 -0.88
C MET A 172 -10.66 13.45 -2.33
N GLN A 173 -9.45 13.51 -2.88
CA GLN A 173 -9.22 13.88 -4.27
C GLN A 173 -8.17 12.97 -4.89
N ASN A 174 -8.60 12.05 -5.76
CA ASN A 174 -7.73 11.06 -6.43
C ASN A 174 -6.83 10.29 -5.45
N GLY A 175 -7.39 9.88 -4.30
CA GLY A 175 -6.67 9.15 -3.26
C GLY A 175 -5.85 10.02 -2.28
N TYR A 176 -5.91 11.35 -2.40
CA TYR A 176 -5.31 12.30 -1.47
C TYR A 176 -6.36 12.85 -0.50
N ALA A 177 -6.19 12.62 0.81
CA ALA A 177 -7.02 13.20 1.85
C ALA A 177 -6.59 14.65 2.14
N LEU A 178 -7.23 15.62 1.48
CA LEU A 178 -6.89 17.04 1.60
C LEU A 178 -7.72 17.69 2.71
N SER A 179 -7.04 18.17 3.75
CA SER A 179 -7.66 18.74 4.95
C SER A 179 -7.41 20.24 5.08
N SER A 180 -8.07 20.86 6.08
CA SER A 180 -7.80 22.23 6.53
C SER A 180 -7.22 22.21 7.93
N GLN A 181 -6.49 23.26 8.32
CA GLN A 181 -5.90 23.33 9.66
C GLN A 181 -6.96 23.25 10.78
N GLY A 182 -8.13 23.88 10.59
CA GLY A 182 -9.24 23.82 11.56
C GLY A 182 -9.77 22.40 11.74
N ALA A 183 -9.95 21.67 10.65
CA ALA A 183 -10.38 20.28 10.69
C ALA A 183 -9.32 19.35 11.31
N LEU A 184 -8.04 19.57 11.03
CA LEU A 184 -6.95 18.82 11.66
C LEU A 184 -6.90 19.04 13.17
N ASN A 185 -7.11 20.28 13.63
CA ASN A 185 -7.21 20.58 15.05
C ASN A 185 -8.40 19.86 15.70
N GLU A 186 -9.53 19.77 15.01
CA GLU A 186 -10.70 19.02 15.49
C GLU A 186 -10.42 17.52 15.60
N ILE A 187 -9.82 16.92 14.57
CA ILE A 187 -9.39 15.52 14.61
C ILE A 187 -8.40 15.30 15.76
N SER A 188 -7.41 16.18 15.90
CA SER A 188 -6.40 16.11 16.95
C SER A 188 -7.01 16.15 18.35
N ASN A 189 -7.91 17.10 18.62
CA ASN A 189 -8.62 17.20 19.90
C ASN A 189 -9.41 15.92 20.22
N ARG A 190 -10.09 15.35 19.21
CA ARG A 190 -10.82 14.09 19.38
C ARG A 190 -9.88 12.92 19.68
N LEU A 191 -8.76 12.81 18.97
CA LEU A 191 -7.80 11.74 19.20
C LEU A 191 -7.10 11.89 20.56
N GLN A 192 -6.74 13.11 20.98
CA GLN A 192 -6.08 13.33 22.28
C GLN A 192 -6.98 13.07 23.49
N THR A 193 -8.30 13.15 23.32
CA THR A 193 -9.29 12.87 24.37
C THR A 193 -9.80 11.44 24.34
N ALA A 194 -9.45 10.67 23.31
CA ALA A 194 -9.80 9.26 23.19
C ALA A 194 -8.96 8.42 24.18
N ASP A 195 -9.58 7.38 24.73
CA ASP A 195 -8.84 6.34 25.45
C ASP A 195 -8.20 5.33 24.47
N GLU A 196 -7.40 4.42 24.99
CA GLU A 196 -6.72 3.41 24.17
C GLU A 196 -7.71 2.48 23.44
N ALA A 197 -8.90 2.24 24.02
CA ALA A 197 -9.91 1.41 23.38
C ALA A 197 -10.49 2.10 22.13
N GLU A 198 -10.79 3.39 22.22
CA GLU A 198 -11.24 4.21 21.09
C GLU A 198 -10.13 4.37 20.05
N HIS A 199 -8.88 4.62 20.46
CA HIS A 199 -7.74 4.62 19.53
C HIS A 199 -7.61 3.28 18.78
N ASN A 200 -7.71 2.17 19.51
CA ASN A 200 -7.63 0.85 18.92
C ASN A 200 -8.79 0.55 17.97
N ARG A 201 -10.00 1.02 18.30
CA ARG A 201 -11.18 0.94 17.43
C ARG A 201 -10.97 1.74 16.15
N LEU A 202 -10.52 3.00 16.26
CA LEU A 202 -10.29 3.88 15.11
C LEU A 202 -9.20 3.32 14.19
N ARG A 203 -8.07 2.84 14.72
CA ARG A 203 -7.05 2.13 13.93
C ARG A 203 -7.65 0.94 13.18
N GLY A 204 -8.51 0.17 13.86
CA GLY A 204 -9.19 -0.99 13.31
C GLY A 204 -10.03 -0.72 12.05
N LEU A 205 -10.47 0.52 11.85
CA LEU A 205 -11.32 0.92 10.72
C LEU A 205 -10.52 1.31 9.47
N LEU A 206 -9.21 1.53 9.57
CA LEU A 206 -8.41 1.83 8.38
C LEU A 206 -8.41 0.60 7.45
N ARG A 207 -8.69 0.83 6.17
CA ARG A 207 -8.58 -0.20 5.14
C ARG A 207 -7.25 -0.07 4.41
N ILE A 208 -6.75 -1.17 3.87
CA ILE A 208 -5.57 -1.21 2.99
C ILE A 208 -5.85 -2.10 1.78
N GLY A 209 -5.07 -1.97 0.72
CA GLY A 209 -5.13 -2.89 -0.42
C GLY A 209 -4.25 -4.10 -0.18
N VAL A 210 -4.80 -5.31 -0.20
CA VAL A 210 -4.03 -6.56 -0.20
C VAL A 210 -4.21 -7.23 -1.55
N HIS A 211 -3.15 -7.21 -2.37
CA HIS A 211 -3.12 -7.78 -3.70
C HIS A 211 -2.27 -9.04 -3.71
N SER A 212 -2.92 -10.17 -3.47
CA SER A 212 -2.26 -11.45 -3.25
C SER A 212 -1.85 -12.09 -4.57
N GLN A 213 -0.66 -12.70 -4.57
CA GLN A 213 -0.19 -13.61 -5.61
C GLN A 213 -0.23 -13.00 -7.03
N VAL A 214 0.30 -11.79 -7.16
CA VAL A 214 0.51 -11.09 -8.44
C VAL A 214 1.83 -11.54 -9.08
N GLU A 215 1.85 -11.69 -10.40
CA GLU A 215 3.06 -12.05 -11.15
C GLU A 215 4.03 -10.88 -11.22
N VAL A 216 5.31 -11.15 -10.96
CA VAL A 216 6.40 -10.20 -11.24
C VAL A 216 6.68 -10.22 -12.74
N THR A 217 6.20 -9.19 -13.43
CA THR A 217 6.23 -9.10 -14.89
C THR A 217 7.52 -8.48 -15.44
N LEU A 218 8.38 -7.95 -14.58
CA LEU A 218 9.69 -7.41 -14.97
C LEU A 218 10.70 -8.52 -15.25
N ASN A 219 11.56 -8.28 -16.24
CA ASN A 219 12.70 -9.14 -16.58
C ASN A 219 12.36 -10.62 -16.77
N ASN A 220 11.11 -10.93 -17.16
CA ASN A 220 10.58 -12.29 -17.27
C ASN A 220 10.73 -13.12 -15.96
N ALA A 221 10.68 -12.47 -14.80
CA ALA A 221 10.86 -13.14 -13.51
C ALA A 221 9.78 -14.19 -13.21
N GLY A 222 8.52 -13.89 -13.54
CA GLY A 222 7.41 -14.86 -13.64
C GLY A 222 6.93 -15.52 -12.35
N HIS A 223 7.65 -15.36 -11.23
CA HIS A 223 7.20 -15.81 -9.93
C HIS A 223 6.16 -14.85 -9.33
N LEU A 224 5.47 -15.30 -8.29
CA LEU A 224 4.41 -14.56 -7.64
C LEU A 224 4.93 -13.85 -6.39
N VAL A 225 4.35 -12.69 -6.08
CA VAL A 225 4.53 -11.97 -4.82
C VAL A 225 3.17 -11.43 -4.36
N SER A 226 3.08 -10.95 -3.13
CA SER A 226 1.90 -10.21 -2.65
C SER A 226 2.28 -8.76 -2.42
N GLN A 227 1.46 -7.82 -2.91
CA GLN A 227 1.66 -6.38 -2.70
C GLN A 227 0.60 -5.84 -1.74
N VAL A 228 1.05 -5.18 -0.69
CA VAL A 228 0.20 -4.55 0.33
C VAL A 228 0.28 -3.04 0.17
N TYR A 229 -0.74 -2.46 -0.46
CA TYR A 229 -0.85 -1.03 -0.75
C TYR A 229 -1.41 -0.30 0.46
N CYS A 230 -0.54 0.49 1.08
CA CYS A 230 -0.90 1.34 2.21
C CYS A 230 -0.73 2.81 1.81
N SER A 231 -1.49 3.70 2.44
CA SER A 231 -1.32 5.13 2.26
C SER A 231 -0.99 5.81 3.59
N ALA A 232 -0.18 6.86 3.51
CA ALA A 232 -0.02 7.82 4.59
C ALA A 232 -0.82 9.08 4.27
N LEU A 233 -0.88 10.04 5.20
CA LEU A 233 -1.52 11.32 4.91
C LEU A 233 -0.63 12.20 4.04
N PRO A 234 -1.19 12.98 3.10
CA PRO A 234 -0.43 13.81 2.17
C PRO A 234 -0.04 15.16 2.79
N VAL A 235 0.74 15.13 3.89
CA VAL A 235 1.15 16.31 4.69
C VAL A 235 1.70 17.43 3.81
N ALA A 236 2.62 17.12 2.90
CA ALA A 236 3.28 18.07 2.02
C ALA A 236 2.37 18.72 0.95
N TYR A 237 1.16 18.21 0.73
CA TYR A 237 0.26 18.66 -0.34
C TYR A 237 -0.76 19.72 0.09
N SER A 238 -0.74 20.13 1.36
CA SER A 238 -1.72 21.09 1.92
C SER A 238 -1.15 22.48 2.21
N GLY A 239 0.18 22.62 2.31
CA GLY A 239 0.84 23.82 2.83
C GLY A 239 0.68 24.03 4.34
N ILE A 240 0.04 23.09 5.05
CA ILE A 240 -0.11 23.11 6.52
C ILE A 240 1.13 22.46 7.14
N SER A 241 1.63 23.03 8.25
CA SER A 241 2.80 22.48 8.93
C SER A 241 2.54 21.09 9.51
N ALA A 242 3.57 20.24 9.48
CA ALA A 242 3.50 18.84 9.91
C ALA A 242 2.89 18.65 11.33
N PRO A 243 3.18 19.46 12.36
CA PRO A 243 2.62 19.25 13.69
C PRO A 243 1.08 19.22 13.76
N HIS A 244 0.37 19.92 12.86
CA HIS A 244 -1.09 19.85 12.81
C HIS A 244 -1.60 18.48 12.34
N TRP A 245 -0.79 17.73 11.59
CA TRP A 245 -1.13 16.41 11.06
C TRP A 245 -0.83 15.27 12.04
N GLU A 246 0.05 15.48 13.01
CA GLU A 246 0.69 14.41 13.80
C GLU A 246 -0.28 13.36 14.32
N SER A 247 -1.33 13.76 15.05
CA SER A 247 -2.26 12.81 15.66
C SER A 247 -2.99 11.96 14.61
N PHE A 248 -3.38 12.56 13.48
CA PHE A 248 -4.05 11.81 12.41
C PHE A 248 -3.05 10.95 11.62
N ALA A 249 -1.86 11.47 11.35
CA ALA A 249 -0.81 10.76 10.62
C ALA A 249 -0.33 9.53 11.37
N ARG A 250 -0.07 9.65 12.68
CA ARG A 250 0.31 8.52 13.54
C ARG A 250 -0.79 7.45 13.56
N LEU A 251 -2.06 7.83 13.73
CA LEU A 251 -3.18 6.88 13.68
C LEU A 251 -3.20 6.07 12.37
N VAL A 252 -3.05 6.74 11.22
CA VAL A 252 -3.04 6.10 9.90
C VAL A 252 -1.80 5.23 9.69
N LEU A 253 -0.61 5.71 10.10
CA LEU A 253 0.64 4.96 9.97
C LEU A 253 0.63 3.71 10.86
N GLU A 254 0.24 3.84 12.13
CA GLU A 254 0.12 2.72 13.06
C GLU A 254 -0.80 1.63 12.53
N ALA A 255 -1.96 2.02 11.99
CA ALA A 255 -2.90 1.07 11.43
C ALA A 255 -2.38 0.43 10.13
N SER A 256 -1.74 1.21 9.25
CA SER A 256 -1.17 0.73 7.98
C SER A 256 -0.05 -0.30 8.20
N TYR A 257 0.87 -0.02 9.11
CA TYR A 257 1.95 -0.96 9.43
C TYR A 257 1.38 -2.21 10.10
N GLU A 258 0.49 -2.07 11.09
CA GLU A 258 -0.14 -3.23 11.74
C GLU A 258 -0.90 -4.13 10.74
N ALA A 259 -1.63 -3.51 9.80
CA ALA A 259 -2.36 -4.24 8.76
C ALA A 259 -1.41 -4.97 7.81
N THR A 260 -0.25 -4.36 7.50
CA THR A 260 0.80 -5.00 6.71
C THR A 260 1.38 -6.23 7.42
N PHE A 261 1.61 -6.15 8.73
CA PHE A 261 2.06 -7.29 9.53
C PHE A 261 1.02 -8.41 9.57
N CYS A 262 -0.27 -8.09 9.74
CA CYS A 262 -1.35 -9.09 9.63
C CYS A 262 -1.31 -9.80 8.27
N ALA A 263 -1.22 -9.02 7.18
CA ALA A 263 -1.17 -9.57 5.83
C ALA A 263 0.05 -10.47 5.61
N ALA A 264 1.20 -10.13 6.20
CA ALA A 264 2.40 -10.98 6.17
C ALA A 264 2.20 -12.30 6.92
N VAL A 265 1.57 -12.28 8.09
CA VAL A 265 1.23 -13.50 8.84
C VAL A 265 0.29 -14.41 8.04
N ILE A 266 -0.76 -13.84 7.46
CA ILE A 266 -1.72 -14.58 6.63
C ILE A 266 -1.03 -15.17 5.39
N ASN A 267 -0.20 -14.37 4.71
CA ASN A 267 0.57 -14.80 3.54
C ASN A 267 1.56 -15.92 3.88
N ALA A 268 2.24 -15.84 5.02
CA ALA A 268 3.17 -16.87 5.47
C ALA A 268 2.46 -18.21 5.68
N GLN A 269 1.24 -18.20 6.24
CA GLN A 269 0.48 -19.42 6.38
C GLN A 269 -0.02 -19.98 5.03
N GLN A 270 -0.40 -19.12 4.09
CA GLN A 270 -0.92 -19.54 2.79
C GLN A 270 0.16 -20.04 1.84
N THR A 271 1.39 -19.52 1.94
CA THR A 271 2.44 -19.70 0.93
C THR A 271 3.73 -20.33 1.48
N GLY A 272 3.88 -20.39 2.80
CA GLY A 272 5.12 -20.75 3.47
C GLY A 272 6.20 -19.67 3.47
N CYS A 273 5.97 -18.50 2.84
CA CYS A 273 6.94 -17.41 2.77
C CYS A 273 6.67 -16.36 3.85
N ASN A 274 7.64 -16.21 4.76
CA ASN A 274 7.57 -15.31 5.91
C ASN A 274 8.30 -13.97 5.70
N ARG A 275 8.72 -13.66 4.47
CA ARG A 275 9.44 -12.43 4.15
C ARG A 275 8.49 -11.25 3.95
N LEU A 276 8.77 -10.16 4.66
CA LEU A 276 8.05 -8.90 4.56
C LEU A 276 9.02 -7.75 4.26
N PHE A 277 8.82 -7.06 3.15
CA PHE A 277 9.57 -5.85 2.79
C PHE A 277 8.75 -4.61 3.14
N LEU A 278 9.27 -3.80 4.06
CA LEU A 278 8.67 -2.53 4.48
C LEU A 278 9.35 -1.36 3.79
N THR A 279 8.55 -0.33 3.52
CA THR A 279 9.02 0.97 3.03
C THR A 279 8.77 2.04 4.10
N ALA A 280 9.48 3.17 4.02
CA ALA A 280 9.20 4.34 4.85
C ALA A 280 7.94 5.06 4.34
N LEU A 281 6.77 4.55 4.74
CA LEU A 281 5.48 4.91 4.20
C LEU A 281 5.21 6.41 4.37
N GLY A 282 5.12 7.13 3.25
CA GLY A 282 4.86 8.56 3.24
C GLY A 282 6.01 9.47 3.67
N GLY A 283 7.20 8.92 3.97
CA GLY A 283 8.38 9.70 4.39
C GLY A 283 9.11 10.44 3.26
N GLY A 284 8.68 10.22 2.01
CA GLY A 284 9.15 10.93 0.81
C GLY A 284 8.19 12.04 0.40
N ALA A 285 7.55 11.87 -0.78
CA ALA A 285 6.69 12.89 -1.38
C ALA A 285 5.53 13.36 -0.49
N PHE A 286 4.96 12.48 0.35
CA PHE A 286 3.86 12.84 1.25
C PHE A 286 4.32 13.64 2.47
N GLY A 287 5.62 13.66 2.80
CA GLY A 287 6.19 14.50 3.85
C GLY A 287 5.79 14.16 5.28
N ASN A 288 5.53 12.89 5.58
CA ASN A 288 5.30 12.45 6.96
C ASN A 288 6.61 12.49 7.75
N ASP A 289 6.53 12.84 9.03
CA ASP A 289 7.70 12.87 9.89
C ASP A 289 8.27 11.46 10.07
N LYS A 290 9.60 11.36 10.06
CA LYS A 290 10.32 10.10 10.18
C LYS A 290 10.06 9.42 11.53
N GLU A 291 9.97 10.18 12.61
CA GLU A 291 9.72 9.62 13.94
C GLU A 291 8.35 8.93 14.00
N TRP A 292 7.33 9.49 13.35
CA TRP A 292 6.00 8.88 13.30
C TRP A 292 6.02 7.52 12.59
N ILE A 293 6.82 7.42 11.52
CA ILE A 293 7.00 6.20 10.76
C ILE A 293 7.74 5.15 11.59
N LEU A 294 8.85 5.53 12.23
CA LEU A 294 9.65 4.64 13.09
C LEU A 294 8.81 4.09 14.25
N ASP A 295 8.04 4.95 14.92
CA ASP A 295 7.18 4.55 16.03
C ASP A 295 6.08 3.60 15.59
N ALA A 296 5.46 3.84 14.43
CA ALA A 296 4.43 2.97 13.89
C ALA A 296 4.97 1.59 13.51
N ILE A 297 6.18 1.51 12.90
CA ILE A 297 6.86 0.24 12.63
C ILE A 297 7.19 -0.47 13.94
N ARG A 298 7.79 0.23 14.91
CA ARG A 298 8.15 -0.33 16.23
C ARG A 298 6.95 -0.92 16.93
N ARG A 299 5.82 -0.20 16.95
CA ARG A 299 4.56 -0.66 17.53
C ARG A 299 4.08 -1.94 16.85
N ALA A 300 4.00 -1.95 15.51
CA ALA A 300 3.55 -3.13 14.78
C ALA A 300 4.50 -4.33 14.97
N ALA A 301 5.82 -4.14 14.83
CA ALA A 301 6.80 -5.21 15.05
C ALA A 301 6.76 -5.78 16.48
N THR A 302 6.42 -4.94 17.47
CA THR A 302 6.26 -5.38 18.87
C THR A 302 5.02 -6.25 19.04
N LEU A 303 3.89 -5.87 18.44
CA LEU A 303 2.64 -6.67 18.48
C LEU A 303 2.81 -8.05 17.84
N TYR A 304 3.62 -8.14 16.78
CA TYR A 304 3.86 -9.38 16.03
C TYR A 304 5.19 -10.06 16.35
N ARG A 305 5.83 -9.70 17.47
CA ARG A 305 7.18 -10.17 17.82
C ARG A 305 7.33 -11.69 17.93
N GLN A 306 6.23 -12.38 18.26
CA GLN A 306 6.17 -13.84 18.45
C GLN A 306 5.82 -14.61 17.15
N HIS A 307 5.71 -13.92 16.01
CA HIS A 307 5.55 -14.56 14.71
C HIS A 307 6.92 -14.70 14.03
N ASP A 308 7.17 -15.85 13.40
CA ASP A 308 8.40 -16.09 12.62
C ASP A 308 8.38 -15.31 11.29
N LEU A 309 8.48 -13.98 11.35
CA LEU A 309 8.58 -13.10 10.18
C LEU A 309 10.01 -12.62 9.99
N GLU A 310 10.47 -12.63 8.73
CA GLU A 310 11.72 -11.98 8.31
C GLU A 310 11.38 -10.63 7.67
N VAL A 311 11.56 -9.55 8.44
CA VAL A 311 11.18 -8.20 8.05
C VAL A 311 12.39 -7.43 7.54
N PHE A 312 12.29 -6.90 6.32
CA PHE A 312 13.31 -6.09 5.69
C PHE A 312 12.86 -4.63 5.61
N ILE A 313 13.59 -3.72 6.23
CA ILE A 313 13.42 -2.28 6.03
C ILE A 313 14.19 -1.88 4.77
N VAL A 314 13.46 -1.49 3.72
CA VAL A 314 14.04 -1.14 2.42
C VAL A 314 14.42 0.34 2.39
N SER A 315 15.71 0.60 2.20
CA SER A 315 16.26 1.94 1.95
C SER A 315 16.79 2.05 0.52
N TYR A 316 16.78 3.27 -0.02
CA TYR A 316 17.37 3.58 -1.34
C TYR A 316 18.62 4.46 -1.17
N GLY A 317 19.69 4.15 -1.90
CA GLY A 317 20.95 4.88 -1.87
C GLY A 317 21.84 4.52 -0.67
N SER A 318 21.36 4.77 0.55
CA SER A 318 22.09 4.46 1.79
C SER A 318 21.16 3.99 2.89
N ALA A 319 21.67 3.22 3.84
CA ALA A 319 20.93 2.89 5.06
C ALA A 319 20.75 4.16 5.92
N ASP A 320 19.57 4.33 6.49
CA ASP A 320 19.27 5.42 7.40
C ASP A 320 19.61 5.00 8.84
N PRO A 321 20.47 5.75 9.58
CA PRO A 321 20.87 5.41 10.94
C PRO A 321 19.70 5.17 11.90
N ALA A 322 18.59 5.91 11.77
CA ALA A 322 17.45 5.76 12.66
C ALA A 322 16.72 4.42 12.44
N PHE A 323 16.64 3.97 11.18
CA PHE A 323 16.09 2.65 10.87
C PHE A 323 17.05 1.52 11.26
N LEU A 324 18.38 1.73 11.18
CA LEU A 324 19.36 0.78 11.70
C LEU A 324 19.24 0.62 13.22
N GLN A 325 19.02 1.72 13.95
CA GLN A 325 18.76 1.67 15.38
C GLN A 325 17.50 0.86 15.69
N LEU A 326 16.40 1.09 14.97
CA LEU A 326 15.18 0.30 15.10
C LEU A 326 15.42 -1.19 14.82
N VAL A 327 16.17 -1.52 13.77
CA VAL A 327 16.54 -2.92 13.44
C VAL A 327 17.25 -3.59 14.61
N ASN A 328 18.17 -2.88 15.28
CA ASN A 328 18.91 -3.42 16.42
C ASN A 328 18.01 -3.75 17.63
N GLU A 329 16.85 -3.09 17.80
CA GLU A 329 15.87 -3.41 18.85
C GLU A 329 15.26 -4.82 18.68
N PHE A 330 15.38 -5.40 17.49
CA PHE A 330 14.84 -6.71 17.09
C PHE A 330 15.92 -7.68 16.57
N ALA A 331 17.21 -7.44 16.89
CA ALA A 331 18.34 -8.24 16.40
C ALA A 331 18.66 -9.50 17.22
N GLU A 332 17.97 -9.72 18.34
CA GLU A 332 18.06 -10.95 19.16
C GLU A 332 16.95 -11.93 18.81
#